data_AF-A0A2U3NIM0-F1
#
_entry.id   AF-A0A2U3NIM0-F1
#
_cell.length_a   1.000
_cell.length_b   1.000
_cell.length_c   1.000
_cell.angle_alpha   90.00
_cell.angle_beta   90.00
_cell.angle_gamma   90.00
#
_symmetry.space_group_name_H-M   'P 1'
#
loop_
_entity.id
_entity.type
_entity.pdbx_description
1 polymer ?
#
loop_
_entity_poly.entity_id
_entity_poly.type
_entity_poly.pdbx_seq_one_letter_code
_entity_poly.pdbx_strand_id
1 'polypeptide(L)'
;LPRDPRSQQAWNPEPLAGNYNECAQLSAVIIKANTNAGNPSTRAVLFHLGQFIPQGVPDTYGFNGVDPAQTTGDTVALTYPSGIGLSTTVKFRWNGSGVELIGNKPGG
;
A
#
# COMPACT_ATOMS: atom_id res chain seq x y z
N LEU A 1 10.02 4.28 9.50
CA LEU A 1 8.63 3.85 9.75
C LEU A 1 8.47 3.47 11.21
N PRO A 2 7.35 3.83 11.88
CA PRO A 2 7.02 3.29 13.20
C PRO A 2 6.97 1.76 13.18
N ARG A 3 7.23 1.11 14.33
CA ARG A 3 7.17 -0.36 14.47
C ARG A 3 5.77 -0.89 14.14
N ASP A 4 5.70 -2.14 13.69
CA ASP A 4 4.42 -2.80 13.44
C ASP A 4 3.59 -2.84 14.74
N PRO A 5 2.35 -2.33 14.76
CA PRO A 5 1.58 -2.22 16.00
C PRO A 5 1.22 -3.59 16.61
N ARG A 6 1.06 -4.63 15.77
CA ARG A 6 0.64 -5.96 16.21
C ARG A 6 1.78 -6.78 16.82
N SER A 7 2.96 -6.76 16.22
CA SER A 7 4.11 -7.58 16.62
C SER A 7 5.23 -6.79 17.29
N GLN A 8 5.17 -5.45 17.27
CA GLN A 8 6.24 -4.53 17.71
C GLN A 8 7.58 -4.74 16.99
N GLN A 9 7.58 -5.49 15.88
CA GLN A 9 8.78 -5.73 15.07
C GLN A 9 9.05 -4.56 14.13
N ALA A 10 10.31 -4.48 13.69
CA ALA A 10 10.67 -3.65 12.56
C ALA A 10 10.01 -4.18 11.27
N TRP A 11 9.96 -3.35 10.24
CA TRP A 11 9.51 -3.78 8.92
C TRP A 11 10.68 -4.39 8.14
N ASN A 12 10.42 -5.44 7.35
CA ASN A 12 11.39 -5.99 6.43
C ASN A 12 11.56 -5.01 5.24
N PRO A 13 12.78 -4.57 4.92
CA PRO A 13 13.03 -3.68 3.78
C PRO A 13 12.79 -4.34 2.42
N GLU A 14 12.75 -5.68 2.35
CA GLU A 14 12.43 -6.41 1.14
C GLU A 14 10.94 -6.20 0.77
N PRO A 15 10.66 -5.60 -0.41
CA PRO A 15 9.30 -5.30 -0.78
C PRO A 15 8.56 -6.54 -1.28
N LEU A 16 7.30 -6.67 -0.91
CA LEU A 16 6.39 -7.70 -1.40
C LEU A 16 5.84 -7.37 -2.78
N ALA A 17 5.50 -6.10 -3.00
CA ALA A 17 4.93 -5.59 -4.23
C ALA A 17 5.08 -4.06 -4.28
N GLY A 18 4.95 -3.47 -5.45
CA GLY A 18 4.99 -2.01 -5.62
C GLY A 18 4.90 -1.62 -7.08
N ASN A 19 4.59 -0.34 -7.35
CA ASN A 19 4.66 0.22 -8.70
C ASN A 19 6.00 0.93 -9.00
N TYR A 20 6.84 1.15 -7.99
CA TYR A 20 8.23 1.64 -8.10
C TYR A 20 8.45 2.80 -9.09
N ASN A 21 7.53 3.77 -9.10
CA ASN A 21 7.59 4.90 -10.02
C ASN A 21 7.93 6.18 -9.24
N GLU A 22 9.18 6.64 -9.40
CA GLU A 22 9.66 7.89 -8.79
C GLU A 22 9.13 9.15 -9.48
N CYS A 23 8.69 9.03 -10.74
CA CYS A 23 8.12 10.14 -11.50
C CYS A 23 6.61 10.30 -11.26
N ALA A 24 5.97 9.32 -10.60
CA ALA A 24 4.55 9.39 -10.27
C ALA A 24 4.30 10.35 -9.10
N GLN A 25 3.20 11.10 -9.19
CA GLN A 25 2.69 11.85 -8.04
C GLN A 25 2.29 10.93 -6.89
N LEU A 26 1.91 9.68 -7.15
CA LEU A 26 1.71 8.69 -6.10
C LEU A 26 2.28 7.34 -6.49
N SER A 27 3.17 6.82 -5.65
CA SER A 27 3.67 5.45 -5.73
C SER A 27 3.58 4.75 -4.39
N ALA A 28 3.58 3.42 -4.43
CA ALA A 28 3.41 2.56 -3.28
C ALA A 28 4.39 1.39 -3.32
N VAL A 29 4.94 1.06 -2.15
CA VAL A 29 5.74 -0.13 -1.91
C VAL A 29 5.17 -0.86 -0.70
N ILE A 30 4.79 -2.12 -0.87
CA ILE A 30 4.23 -2.97 0.17
C ILE A 30 5.36 -3.72 0.86
N ILE A 31 5.39 -3.64 2.18
CA ILE A 31 6.35 -4.33 3.03
C ILE A 31 5.62 -5.20 4.06
N LYS A 32 6.31 -6.18 4.63
CA LYS A 32 5.81 -6.99 5.76
C LYS A 32 6.60 -6.76 7.03
N ALA A 33 5.99 -7.05 8.17
CA ALA A 33 6.68 -7.12 9.44
C ALA A 33 7.80 -8.17 9.39
N ASN A 34 8.95 -7.85 9.99
CA ASN A 34 10.09 -8.75 10.07
C ASN A 34 9.86 -9.78 11.18
N THR A 35 9.00 -10.77 10.91
CA THR A 35 8.59 -11.81 11.85
C THR A 35 8.39 -13.15 11.14
N ASN A 36 8.53 -14.24 11.89
CA ASN A 36 8.28 -15.61 11.43
C ASN A 36 6.82 -16.04 11.64
N ALA A 37 5.91 -15.12 12.00
CA ALA A 37 4.49 -15.43 12.13
C ALA A 37 3.90 -15.90 10.80
N GLY A 38 2.99 -16.89 10.83
CA GLY A 38 2.37 -17.43 9.61
C GLY A 38 1.57 -16.40 8.78
N ASN A 39 1.05 -15.36 9.44
CA ASN A 39 0.38 -14.22 8.82
C ASN A 39 1.04 -12.92 9.31
N PRO A 40 2.19 -12.50 8.75
CA PRO A 40 2.84 -11.26 9.13
C PRO A 40 1.98 -10.06 8.70
N SER A 41 2.01 -8.98 9.49
CA SER A 41 1.32 -7.75 9.11
C SER A 41 1.97 -7.18 7.84
N THR A 42 1.18 -6.69 6.91
CA THR A 42 1.67 -5.94 5.74
C THR A 42 1.29 -4.47 5.84
N ARG A 43 2.05 -3.61 5.17
CA ARG A 43 1.78 -2.17 5.08
C ARG A 43 2.21 -1.64 3.73
N ALA A 44 1.39 -0.79 3.10
CA ALA A 44 1.82 -0.03 1.94
C ALA A 44 2.46 1.31 2.36
N VAL A 45 3.72 1.50 1.99
CA VAL A 45 4.48 2.74 2.13
C VAL A 45 4.22 3.59 0.90
N LEU A 46 3.76 4.82 1.08
CA LEU A 46 3.40 5.71 -0.01
C LEU A 46 4.48 6.78 -0.24
N PHE A 47 4.66 7.13 -1.51
CA PHE A 47 5.65 8.08 -1.97
C PHE A 47 5.03 9.09 -2.94
N HIS A 48 5.44 10.35 -2.85
CA HIS A 48 5.10 11.41 -3.79
C HIS A 48 6.38 11.82 -4.51
N LEU A 49 6.45 11.63 -5.84
CA LEU A 49 7.64 11.96 -6.63
C LEU A 49 8.94 11.33 -6.06
N GLY A 50 8.85 10.05 -5.69
CA GLY A 50 9.95 9.29 -5.08
C GLY A 50 10.23 9.62 -3.61
N GLN A 51 9.56 10.62 -3.02
CA GLN A 51 9.76 11.01 -1.63
C GLN A 51 8.74 10.35 -0.72
N PHE A 52 9.21 9.77 0.39
CA PHE A 52 8.33 9.14 1.38
C PHE A 52 7.33 10.15 1.97
N ILE A 53 6.06 9.75 2.09
CA ILE A 53 5.00 10.57 2.68
C ILE A 53 4.79 10.13 4.15
N PRO A 54 5.24 10.91 5.15
CA PRO A 54 5.18 10.50 6.56
C PRO A 54 3.80 10.73 7.22
N GLN A 55 2.98 11.63 6.68
CA GLN A 55 1.71 12.09 7.25
C GLN A 55 0.68 12.35 6.15
N GLY A 56 -0.60 12.48 6.51
CA GLY A 56 -1.66 12.69 5.51
C GLY A 56 -1.89 11.46 4.63
N VAL A 57 -1.57 10.27 5.15
CA VAL A 57 -1.81 8.98 4.52
C VAL A 57 -2.79 8.17 5.38
N PRO A 58 -3.79 7.49 4.78
CA PRO A 58 -4.65 6.58 5.51
C PRO A 58 -3.86 5.36 6.00
N ASP A 59 -4.43 4.61 6.94
CA ASP A 59 -3.85 3.35 7.37
C ASP A 59 -3.92 2.30 6.24
N THR A 60 -2.76 1.83 5.80
CA THR A 60 -2.60 0.95 4.63
C THR A 60 -2.20 -0.49 5.01
N TYR A 61 -2.72 -0.99 6.12
CA TYR A 61 -2.43 -2.35 6.57
C TYR A 61 -3.19 -3.41 5.77
N GLY A 62 -2.59 -4.59 5.62
CA GLY A 62 -3.28 -5.77 5.04
C GLY A 62 -3.24 -5.88 3.52
N PHE A 63 -2.80 -4.84 2.80
CA PHE A 63 -2.54 -4.93 1.36
C PHE A 63 -1.32 -5.80 1.08
N ASN A 64 -1.39 -6.63 0.03
CA ASN A 64 -0.31 -7.52 -0.37
C ASN A 64 0.04 -7.43 -1.86
N GLY A 65 -0.69 -6.63 -2.63
CA GLY A 65 -0.41 -6.41 -4.05
C GLY A 65 -0.76 -5.00 -4.52
N VAL A 66 -0.33 -4.71 -5.74
CA VAL A 66 -0.69 -3.50 -6.50
C VAL A 66 -1.31 -3.95 -7.81
N ASP A 67 -2.41 -3.33 -8.21
CA ASP A 67 -3.05 -3.54 -9.52
C ASP A 67 -2.49 -2.50 -10.52
N PRO A 68 -1.58 -2.90 -11.44
CA PRO A 68 -0.98 -1.98 -12.39
C PRO A 68 -1.97 -1.48 -13.44
N ALA A 69 -3.04 -2.24 -13.73
CA ALA A 69 -4.05 -1.85 -14.72
C ALA A 69 -4.94 -0.71 -14.21
N GLN A 70 -5.00 -0.51 -12.89
CA GLN A 70 -5.79 0.54 -12.24
C GLN A 70 -4.94 1.59 -11.52
N THR A 71 -3.61 1.54 -11.71
CA THR A 71 -2.65 2.52 -11.20
C THR A 71 -2.32 3.54 -12.29
N THR A 72 -2.34 4.82 -11.95
CA THR A 72 -2.01 5.96 -12.82
C THR A 72 -0.89 6.80 -12.19
N GLY A 73 -0.56 7.95 -12.77
CA GLY A 73 0.47 8.84 -12.22
C GLY A 73 0.14 9.40 -10.83
N ASP A 74 -1.14 9.60 -10.51
CA ASP A 74 -1.61 10.18 -9.25
C ASP A 74 -2.38 9.20 -8.37
N THR A 75 -2.68 8.00 -8.88
CA THR A 75 -3.51 7.00 -8.22
C THR A 75 -2.78 5.67 -8.11
N VAL A 76 -2.76 5.06 -6.94
CA VAL A 76 -2.30 3.68 -6.73
C VAL A 76 -3.47 2.78 -6.34
N ALA A 77 -3.58 1.65 -7.02
CA ALA A 77 -4.59 0.64 -6.73
C ALA A 77 -3.95 -0.50 -5.92
N LEU A 78 -4.28 -0.61 -4.64
CA LEU A 78 -3.77 -1.65 -3.75
C LEU A 78 -4.75 -2.81 -3.66
N THR A 79 -4.23 -4.03 -3.59
CA THR A 79 -5.02 -5.26 -3.51
C THR A 79 -4.78 -6.01 -2.21
N TYR A 80 -5.82 -6.66 -1.70
CA TYR A 80 -5.72 -7.66 -0.64
C TYR A 80 -6.63 -8.85 -0.95
N PRO A 81 -6.25 -10.07 -0.55
CA PRO A 81 -7.04 -11.26 -0.78
C PRO A 81 -8.31 -11.19 0.06
N SER A 82 -9.47 -11.34 -0.58
CA SER A 82 -10.68 -11.73 0.14
C SER A 82 -10.66 -13.25 0.32
N GLY A 83 -11.19 -13.75 1.44
CA GLY A 83 -11.18 -15.17 1.79
C GLY A 83 -11.90 -16.12 0.82
N ILE A 84 -12.46 -15.59 -0.28
CA ILE A 84 -13.25 -16.33 -1.28
C ILE A 84 -12.59 -16.35 -2.68
N GLY A 85 -11.28 -16.08 -2.77
CA GLY A 85 -10.53 -16.15 -4.04
C GLY A 85 -10.65 -14.93 -4.95
N LEU A 86 -11.35 -13.89 -4.51
CA LEU A 86 -11.41 -12.58 -5.19
C LEU A 86 -10.44 -11.61 -4.50
N SER A 87 -9.68 -10.84 -5.26
CA SER A 87 -8.87 -9.75 -4.69
C SER A 87 -9.71 -8.47 -4.61
N THR A 88 -9.77 -7.83 -3.43
CA THR A 88 -10.40 -6.53 -3.31
C THR A 88 -9.40 -5.45 -3.70
N THR A 89 -9.81 -4.52 -4.57
CA THR A 89 -8.98 -3.39 -4.99
C THR A 89 -9.47 -2.11 -4.33
N VAL A 90 -8.56 -1.43 -3.64
CA VAL A 90 -8.78 -0.12 -3.01
C VAL A 90 -7.85 0.89 -3.66
N LYS A 91 -8.41 2.02 -4.09
CA LYS A 91 -7.67 3.08 -4.78
C LYS A 91 -7.39 4.24 -3.85
N PHE A 92 -6.14 4.69 -3.91
CA PHE A 92 -5.65 5.85 -3.21
C PHE A 92 -5.16 6.86 -4.24
N ARG A 93 -5.47 8.14 -4.04
CA ARG A 93 -5.07 9.22 -4.95
C ARG A 93 -4.38 10.34 -4.18
N TRP A 94 -3.41 10.98 -4.83
CA TRP A 94 -2.84 12.23 -4.38
C TRP A 94 -3.75 13.41 -4.73
N ASN A 95 -4.21 14.17 -3.73
CA ASN A 95 -5.13 15.29 -3.94
C ASN A 95 -4.46 16.68 -4.00
N GLY A 96 -3.12 16.72 -4.04
CA GLY A 96 -2.33 17.96 -3.99
C GLY A 96 -1.79 18.29 -2.60
N SER A 97 -2.34 17.71 -1.54
CA SER A 97 -1.87 17.93 -0.16
C SER A 97 -1.59 16.65 0.62
N GLY A 98 -2.28 15.56 0.27
CA GLY A 98 -2.13 14.27 0.90
C GLY A 98 -2.75 13.16 0.07
N VAL A 99 -2.81 11.97 0.67
CA VAL A 99 -3.42 10.80 0.05
C VAL A 99 -4.83 10.62 0.57
N GLU A 100 -5.77 10.45 -0.35
CA GLU A 100 -7.17 10.15 -0.06
C GLU A 100 -7.57 8.80 -0.65
N LEU A 101 -8.53 8.15 -0.01
CA LEU A 101 -9.16 6.93 -0.53
C LEU A 101 -10.27 7.35 -1.51
N ILE A 102 -10.18 6.91 -2.76
CA ILE A 102 -11.11 7.32 -3.84
C ILE A 102 -11.99 6.18 -4.37
N GLY A 103 -11.94 5.01 -3.71
CA GLY A 103 -12.91 3.96 -3.91
C GLY A 103 -12.38 2.57 -3.58
N ASN A 104 -13.21 1.76 -2.92
CA ASN A 104 -13.16 0.32 -3.11
C ASN A 104 -14.04 0.03 -4.34
N LYS A 105 -13.52 -0.63 -5.37
CA LYS A 105 -14.44 -1.30 -6.29
C LYS A 105 -14.66 -2.67 -5.65
N PRO A 106 -15.85 -3.01 -5.12
CA PRO A 106 -16.21 -4.42 -5.11
C PRO A 106 -16.08 -4.87 -6.56
N GLY A 107 -15.26 -5.90 -6.82
CA GLY A 107 -15.31 -6.57 -8.11
C GLY A 107 -16.77 -6.91 -8.38
N GLY A 108 -17.31 -6.38 -9.47
CA GLY A 108 -18.68 -6.67 -9.91
C GLY A 108 -18.85 -8.13 -10.25
#